data_AF-A0A6A3DWX3-F1
#
_entry.id   AF-A0A6A3DWX3-F1
#
_cell.length_a   1.000
_cell.length_b   1.000
_cell.length_c   1.000
_cell.angle_alpha   90.00
_cell.angle_beta   90.00
_cell.angle_gamma   90.00
#
_symmetry.space_group_name_H-M   'P 1'
#
loop_
_entity.id
_entity.type
_entity.pdbx_description
1 polymer ?
#
loop_
_entity_poly.entity_id
_entity_poly.type
_entity_poly.pdbx_seq_one_letter_code
_entity_poly.pdbx_strand_id
1 'polypeptide(L)'
;MKALLSERRLSVRDWPALLPVVQAALNGMPADRLGGKTPLTAFTALPGGSQLTSILHPREPVDTPVEWVTQELLAHLEEVPVALDGLHAEMVDASEKRRRAARERHSRRQGVKLQKFSEGDFVLAATATGRSGNKLALLWRGPKRIVKALNDFTFEVADIIPPFDVSVRHASRLQLYREAARGRAEELQEQAIYGEGGHLVEALRDCRLSPDTHRYEMFVKWYGLDDVESSWEPAENIKQDVPQLFQAFLDADHHDTLRAEMKRALVRLDVPDPAPPRQPRRNDRNQNHRRIPQ
;
A
#
# COMPACT_ATOMS: atom_id res chain seq x y z
N MET A 1 26.39 -9.19 -10.15
CA MET A 1 25.87 -10.54 -10.50
C MET A 1 25.89 -10.82 -12.00
N LYS A 2 25.17 -10.05 -12.84
CA LYS A 2 25.18 -10.25 -14.32
C LYS A 2 26.59 -10.25 -14.95
N ALA A 3 27.45 -9.33 -14.52
CA ALA A 3 28.84 -9.28 -14.98
C ALA A 3 29.62 -10.57 -14.64
N LEU A 4 29.55 -11.04 -13.39
CA LEU A 4 30.20 -12.28 -12.94
C LEU A 4 29.69 -13.54 -13.67
N LEU A 5 28.38 -13.60 -13.98
CA LEU A 5 27.81 -14.68 -14.78
C LEU A 5 28.39 -14.70 -16.20
N SER A 6 28.47 -13.53 -16.83
CA SER A 6 29.06 -13.37 -18.16
C SER A 6 30.55 -13.75 -18.17
N GLU A 7 31.30 -13.32 -17.15
CA GLU A 7 32.73 -13.59 -17.02
C GLU A 7 33.01 -15.08 -16.80
N ARG A 8 32.16 -15.76 -16.02
CA ARG A 8 32.24 -17.20 -15.75
C ARG A 8 31.57 -18.06 -16.82
N ARG A 9 31.01 -17.46 -17.87
CA ARG A 9 30.25 -18.12 -18.96
C ARG A 9 29.13 -19.02 -18.43
N LEU A 10 28.48 -18.60 -17.35
CA LEU A 10 27.36 -19.32 -16.73
C LEU A 10 26.02 -18.82 -17.28
N SER A 11 25.03 -19.71 -17.35
CA SER A 11 23.67 -19.32 -17.68
C SER A 11 23.10 -18.43 -16.57
N VAL A 12 22.15 -17.55 -16.91
CA VAL A 12 21.44 -16.72 -15.93
C VAL A 12 20.72 -17.58 -14.88
N ARG A 13 20.32 -18.81 -15.24
CA ARG A 13 19.69 -19.76 -14.32
C ARG A 13 20.65 -20.29 -13.24
N ASP A 14 21.96 -20.23 -13.50
CA ASP A 14 23.00 -20.78 -12.61
C ASP A 14 23.53 -19.74 -11.62
N TRP A 15 22.87 -18.57 -11.50
CA TRP A 15 23.22 -17.54 -10.54
C TRP A 15 23.32 -17.99 -9.07
N PRO A 16 22.58 -19.02 -8.58
CA PRO A 16 22.76 -19.49 -7.22
C PRO A 16 24.17 -20.00 -6.94
N ALA A 17 24.90 -20.50 -7.94
CA ALA A 17 26.28 -20.95 -7.78
C ALA A 17 27.25 -19.81 -7.42
N LEU A 18 26.90 -18.57 -7.77
CA LEU A 18 27.70 -17.38 -7.45
C LEU A 18 27.34 -16.72 -6.11
N LEU A 19 26.23 -17.14 -5.48
CA LEU A 19 25.77 -16.56 -4.21
C LEU A 19 26.85 -16.58 -3.12
N PRO A 20 27.54 -17.70 -2.84
CA PRO A 20 28.54 -17.74 -1.79
C PRO A 20 29.68 -16.75 -2.02
N VAL A 21 30.12 -16.60 -3.27
CA VAL A 21 31.19 -15.67 -3.65
C VAL A 21 30.75 -14.21 -3.47
N VAL A 22 29.53 -13.88 -3.92
CA VAL A 22 28.99 -12.52 -3.78
C VAL A 22 28.75 -12.18 -2.30
N GLN A 23 28.22 -13.12 -1.52
CA GLN A 23 28.00 -12.92 -0.09
C GLN A 23 29.32 -12.74 0.67
N ALA A 24 30.33 -13.56 0.37
CA ALA A 24 31.67 -13.42 0.95
C ALA A 24 32.27 -12.05 0.61
N ALA A 25 32.16 -11.61 -0.64
CA ALA A 25 32.63 -10.29 -1.06
C ALA A 25 31.90 -9.15 -0.34
N LEU A 26 30.57 -9.19 -0.26
CA LEU A 26 29.78 -8.17 0.45
C LEU A 26 30.08 -8.11 1.94
N ASN A 27 30.30 -9.26 2.58
CA ASN A 27 30.61 -9.32 4.00
C ASN A 27 32.08 -8.96 4.31
N GLY A 28 32.99 -9.17 3.35
CA GLY A 28 34.42 -8.85 3.48
C GLY A 28 34.80 -7.45 2.98
N MET A 29 33.89 -6.71 2.33
CA MET A 29 34.19 -5.36 1.86
C MET A 29 34.04 -4.32 2.99
N PRO A 30 35.03 -3.42 3.16
CA PRO A 30 34.91 -2.25 4.01
C PRO A 30 33.66 -1.43 3.69
N ALA A 31 32.93 -0.99 4.72
CA ALA A 31 31.77 -0.13 4.54
C ALA A 31 31.97 1.19 5.30
N ASP A 32 31.77 2.32 4.60
CA ASP A 32 31.84 3.64 5.20
C ASP A 32 30.92 3.78 6.41
N ARG A 33 29.70 3.23 6.33
CA ARG A 33 28.72 3.24 7.44
C ARG A 33 29.21 2.53 8.71
N LEU A 34 30.21 1.67 8.60
CA LEU A 34 30.84 0.92 9.69
C LEU A 34 32.20 1.52 10.09
N GLY A 35 32.48 2.76 9.68
CA GLY A 35 33.79 3.38 9.95
C GLY A 35 34.93 2.77 9.14
N GLY A 36 34.63 2.16 7.98
CA GLY A 36 35.64 1.49 7.15
C GLY A 36 35.93 0.03 7.57
N LYS A 37 35.25 -0.48 8.61
CA LYS A 37 35.30 -1.90 8.98
C LYS A 37 34.38 -2.72 8.05
N THR A 38 34.68 -4.01 7.90
CA THR A 38 33.85 -4.94 7.11
C THR A 38 32.63 -5.39 7.93
N PRO A 39 31.50 -5.77 7.31
CA PRO A 39 30.39 -6.40 8.02
C PRO A 39 30.80 -7.65 8.80
N LEU A 40 31.75 -8.44 8.27
CA LEU A 40 32.27 -9.61 8.96
C LEU A 40 32.98 -9.21 10.25
N THR A 41 33.87 -8.22 10.21
CA THR A 41 34.54 -7.66 11.39
C THR A 41 33.56 -7.03 12.37
N ALA A 42 32.50 -6.40 11.88
CA ALA A 42 31.44 -5.87 12.75
C ALA A 42 30.73 -6.97 13.54
N PHE A 43 30.53 -8.13 12.89
CA PHE A 43 29.80 -9.25 13.48
C PHE A 43 30.68 -10.11 14.38
N THR A 44 31.94 -10.37 14.00
CA THR A 44 32.83 -11.29 14.71
C THR A 44 33.88 -10.61 15.58
N ALA A 45 34.05 -9.29 15.45
CA ALA A 45 35.20 -8.51 15.94
C ALA A 45 36.58 -9.01 15.48
N LEU A 46 36.63 -9.99 14.58
CA LEU A 46 37.89 -10.47 14.01
C LEU A 46 38.32 -9.57 12.85
N PRO A 47 39.65 -9.36 12.67
CA PRO A 47 40.15 -8.69 11.50
C PRO A 47 39.60 -9.37 10.24
N GLY A 48 39.14 -8.58 9.27
CA GLY A 48 38.61 -9.07 8.00
C GLY A 48 39.72 -9.70 7.15
N GLY A 49 40.20 -10.85 7.56
CA GLY A 49 41.15 -11.70 6.85
C GLY A 49 40.45 -12.89 6.21
N SER A 50 41.14 -13.50 5.25
CA SER A 50 40.77 -14.79 4.66
C SER A 50 40.26 -15.76 5.72
N GLN A 51 39.09 -16.39 5.49
CA GLN A 51 38.52 -17.43 6.36
C GLN A 51 39.48 -18.62 6.60
N LEU A 52 40.62 -18.66 5.90
CA LEU A 52 41.65 -19.68 6.00
C LEU A 52 42.63 -19.46 7.16
N THR A 53 42.65 -18.29 7.83
CA THR A 53 43.53 -18.08 8.99
C THR A 53 43.23 -19.03 10.15
N SER A 54 41.96 -19.39 10.35
CA SER A 54 41.57 -20.43 11.32
C SER A 54 42.11 -21.82 10.95
N ILE A 55 42.33 -22.10 9.66
CA ILE A 55 42.89 -23.37 9.16
C ILE A 55 44.41 -23.39 9.31
N LEU A 56 45.04 -22.22 9.17
CA LEU A 56 46.49 -22.04 9.30
C LEU A 56 46.97 -21.83 10.73
N HIS A 57 46.13 -22.07 11.74
CA HIS A 57 46.59 -22.06 13.13
C HIS A 57 47.73 -23.08 13.28
N PRO A 58 48.91 -22.68 13.79
CA PRO A 58 49.98 -23.61 14.09
C PRO A 58 49.43 -24.73 14.97
N ARG A 59 49.38 -25.96 14.44
CA ARG A 59 48.94 -27.15 15.16
C ARG A 59 50.10 -27.83 15.88
N GLU A 60 51.09 -27.06 16.28
CA GLU A 60 52.13 -27.61 17.15
C GLU A 60 51.47 -27.88 18.50
N PRO A 61 51.43 -29.14 18.96
CA PRO A 61 50.90 -29.46 20.27
C PRO A 61 51.82 -28.81 21.30
N VAL A 62 51.30 -27.80 21.99
CA VAL A 62 51.96 -27.21 23.14
C VAL A 62 51.42 -27.92 24.37
N ASP A 63 52.28 -28.70 25.04
CA ASP A 63 51.94 -29.31 26.33
C ASP A 63 51.71 -28.18 27.36
N THR A 64 50.44 -27.94 27.69
CA THR A 64 50.02 -26.91 28.63
C THR A 64 49.11 -27.53 29.70
N PRO A 65 49.25 -27.14 30.97
CA PRO A 65 48.37 -27.61 32.03
C PRO A 65 46.95 -27.07 31.83
N VAL A 66 45.95 -27.91 32.10
CA VAL A 66 44.52 -27.61 31.86
C VAL A 66 44.08 -26.37 32.65
N GLU A 67 44.61 -26.18 33.85
CA GLU A 67 44.32 -25.03 34.71
C GLU A 67 44.76 -23.71 34.06
N TRP A 68 45.91 -23.69 33.39
CA TRP A 68 46.41 -22.51 32.67
C TRP A 68 45.52 -22.19 31.46
N VAL A 69 45.13 -23.21 30.69
CA VAL A 69 44.20 -23.04 29.56
C VAL A 69 42.85 -22.50 30.03
N THR A 70 42.37 -22.98 31.18
CA THR A 70 41.07 -22.56 31.74
C THR A 70 41.13 -21.10 32.22
N GLN A 71 42.23 -20.71 32.88
CA GLN A 71 42.44 -19.31 33.29
C GLN A 71 42.52 -18.38 32.08
N GLU A 72 43.26 -18.76 31.04
CA GLU A 72 43.40 -17.95 29.83
C GLU A 72 42.08 -17.85 29.06
N LEU A 73 41.30 -18.93 29.01
CA LEU A 73 39.97 -18.93 28.41
C LEU A 73 39.01 -17.98 29.16
N LEU A 74 39.03 -18.00 30.49
CA LEU A 74 38.21 -17.11 31.31
C LEU A 74 38.60 -15.64 31.11
N ALA A 75 39.90 -15.34 31.13
CA ALA A 75 40.41 -13.99 30.83
C ALA A 75 39.99 -13.52 29.44
N HIS A 76 40.12 -14.38 28.42
CA HIS A 76 39.72 -14.04 27.06
C HIS A 76 38.19 -13.82 26.94
N LEU A 77 37.38 -14.62 27.63
CA LEU A 77 35.93 -14.45 27.65
C LEU A 77 35.48 -13.16 28.36
N GLU A 78 36.28 -12.60 29.27
CA GLU A 78 36.02 -11.30 29.89
C GLU A 78 36.46 -10.14 28.98
N GLU A 79 37.55 -10.29 28.23
CA GLU A 79 38.07 -9.27 27.33
C GLU A 79 37.24 -9.08 26.06
N VAL A 80 36.76 -10.19 25.47
CA VAL A 80 36.05 -10.17 24.18
C VAL A 80 34.78 -9.29 24.21
N PRO A 81 33.88 -9.37 25.22
CA PRO A 81 32.71 -8.50 25.31
C PRO A 81 33.07 -7.02 25.33
N VAL A 82 34.08 -6.63 26.13
CA VAL A 82 34.52 -5.23 26.26
C VAL A 82 35.08 -4.73 24.92
N ALA A 83 35.88 -5.55 24.24
CA ALA A 83 36.39 -5.22 22.92
C ALA A 83 35.27 -5.10 21.86
N LEU A 84 34.27 -5.98 21.92
CA LEU A 84 33.12 -5.98 21.01
C LEU A 84 32.25 -4.73 21.21
N ASP A 85 31.93 -4.40 22.46
CA ASP A 85 31.15 -3.24 22.85
C ASP A 85 31.84 -1.94 22.43
N GLY A 86 33.16 -1.83 22.65
CA GLY A 86 33.96 -0.71 22.18
C GLY A 86 33.92 -0.58 20.65
N LEU A 87 34.06 -1.69 19.93
CA LEU A 87 33.98 -1.72 18.46
C LEU A 87 32.61 -1.28 17.95
N HIS A 88 31.52 -1.73 18.57
CA HIS A 88 30.15 -1.35 18.20
C HIS A 88 29.87 0.11 18.55
N ALA A 89 30.34 0.62 19.68
CA ALA A 89 30.21 2.03 20.04
C ALA A 89 30.85 2.95 19.00
N GLU A 90 32.10 2.68 18.60
CA GLU A 90 32.78 3.42 17.53
C GLU A 90 32.01 3.39 16.21
N MET A 91 31.44 2.24 15.85
CA MET A 91 30.65 2.08 14.63
C MET A 91 29.36 2.89 14.67
N VAL A 92 28.65 2.88 15.80
CA VAL A 92 27.42 3.64 16.01
C VAL A 92 27.73 5.14 15.88
N ASP A 93 28.78 5.63 16.53
CA ASP A 93 29.20 7.02 16.45
C ASP A 93 29.56 7.45 15.02
N ALA A 94 30.36 6.64 14.32
CA ALA A 94 30.73 6.90 12.93
C ALA A 94 29.50 6.93 11.99
N SER A 95 28.54 6.04 12.23
CA SER A 95 27.27 5.97 11.50
C SER A 95 26.40 7.19 11.79
N GLU A 96 26.24 7.58 13.06
CA GLU A 96 25.46 8.74 13.47
C GLU A 96 26.02 10.06 12.96
N LYS A 97 27.33 10.26 13.08
CA LYS A 97 28.02 11.43 12.55
C LYS A 97 27.78 11.57 11.05
N ARG A 98 27.83 10.46 10.29
CA ARG A 98 27.50 10.46 8.86
C ARG A 98 26.03 10.72 8.59
N ARG A 99 25.11 10.08 9.32
CA ARG A 99 23.66 10.32 9.18
C ARG A 99 23.32 11.78 9.42
N ARG A 100 23.90 12.40 10.46
CA ARG A 100 23.76 13.83 10.75
C ARG A 100 24.32 14.70 9.62
N ALA A 101 25.55 14.44 9.16
CA ALA A 101 26.13 15.18 8.04
C ALA A 101 25.34 15.01 6.73
N ALA A 102 24.77 13.83 6.47
CA ALA A 102 23.89 13.60 5.32
C ALA A 102 22.57 14.39 5.43
N ARG A 103 21.97 14.45 6.63
CA ARG A 103 20.80 15.30 6.90
C ARG A 103 21.11 16.78 6.71
N GLU A 104 22.25 17.26 7.20
CA GLU A 104 22.70 18.66 7.02
C GLU A 104 22.98 18.98 5.54
N ARG A 105 23.60 18.07 4.79
CA ARG A 105 23.77 18.25 3.34
C ARG A 105 22.43 18.27 2.61
N HIS A 106 21.50 17.43 3.02
CA HIS A 106 20.15 17.38 2.45
C HIS A 106 19.35 18.65 2.78
N SER A 107 19.45 19.18 4.01
CA SER A 107 18.77 20.41 4.40
C SER A 107 19.31 21.65 3.69
N ARG A 108 20.60 21.64 3.31
CA ARG A 108 21.23 22.69 2.50
C ARG A 108 20.86 22.61 1.02
N ARG A 109 20.46 21.44 0.52
CA ARG A 109 19.97 21.31 -0.85
C ARG A 109 18.57 21.92 -0.93
N GLN A 110 18.34 22.71 -1.99
CA GLN A 110 17.03 23.23 -2.35
C GLN A 110 16.17 22.11 -2.98
N GLY A 111 16.03 20.99 -2.27
CA GLY A 111 15.16 19.88 -2.65
C GLY A 111 13.69 20.24 -2.43
N VAL A 112 12.80 19.36 -2.90
CA VAL A 112 11.36 19.45 -2.65
C VAL A 112 11.13 19.50 -1.14
N LYS A 113 10.82 20.68 -0.62
CA LYS A 113 10.31 20.83 0.75
C LYS A 113 8.93 20.18 0.75
N LEU A 114 8.78 19.05 1.44
CA LEU A 114 7.45 18.55 1.73
C LEU A 114 6.67 19.66 2.41
N GLN A 115 5.50 19.95 1.85
CA GLN A 115 4.63 20.99 2.37
C GLN A 115 4.23 20.57 3.79
N LYS A 116 4.44 21.47 4.75
CA LYS A 116 4.04 21.22 6.13
C LYS A 116 2.52 21.37 6.18
N PHE A 117 1.85 20.31 6.58
CA PHE A 117 0.42 20.30 6.81
C PHE A 117 0.15 20.49 8.30
N SER A 118 -0.94 21.18 8.62
CA SER A 118 -1.43 21.39 9.97
C SER A 118 -2.85 20.83 10.12
N GLU A 119 -3.24 20.53 11.36
CA GLU A 119 -4.59 20.08 11.67
C GLU A 119 -5.59 21.17 11.30
N GLY A 120 -6.67 20.79 10.60
CA GLY A 120 -7.66 21.71 10.05
C GLY A 120 -7.39 22.15 8.60
N ASP A 121 -6.21 21.89 8.03
CA ASP A 121 -5.95 22.21 6.63
C ASP A 121 -6.83 21.36 5.70
N PHE A 122 -7.31 21.99 4.63
CA PHE A 122 -8.00 21.30 3.55
C PHE A 122 -7.00 20.84 2.50
N VAL A 123 -7.14 19.59 2.05
CA VAL A 123 -6.21 18.91 1.16
C VAL A 123 -6.93 18.03 0.13
N LEU A 124 -6.35 17.91 -1.05
CA LEU A 124 -6.69 16.87 -2.03
C LEU A 124 -5.97 15.57 -1.68
N ALA A 125 -6.67 14.45 -1.70
CA ALA A 125 -6.09 13.13 -1.45
C ALA A 125 -5.94 12.32 -2.74
N ALA A 126 -4.72 11.88 -3.02
CA ALA A 126 -4.41 11.04 -4.18
C ALA A 126 -4.74 9.56 -3.92
N THR A 127 -5.69 9.04 -4.69
CA THR A 127 -6.06 7.63 -4.73
C THR A 127 -5.50 6.97 -5.99
N ALA A 128 -4.80 5.83 -5.83
CA ALA A 128 -4.32 5.06 -6.96
C ALA A 128 -5.50 4.30 -7.57
N THR A 129 -5.84 4.57 -8.83
CA THR A 129 -6.93 3.87 -9.51
C THR A 129 -6.38 2.57 -10.11
N GLY A 130 -6.81 1.42 -9.60
CA GLY A 130 -6.49 0.11 -10.20
C GLY A 130 -7.13 -0.13 -11.57
N ARG A 131 -7.95 0.82 -12.06
CA ARG A 131 -8.74 0.72 -13.30
C ARG A 131 -7.98 1.13 -14.56
N SER A 132 -6.96 1.97 -14.46
CA SER A 132 -6.11 2.27 -15.60
C SER A 132 -4.89 1.33 -15.54
N GLY A 133 -4.49 0.74 -16.66
CA GLY A 133 -3.30 -0.13 -16.74
C GLY A 133 -1.97 0.54 -16.36
N ASN A 134 -2.02 1.76 -15.80
CA ASN A 134 -0.89 2.54 -15.37
C ASN A 134 -0.94 2.74 -13.85
N LYS A 135 -0.24 1.85 -13.13
CA LYS A 135 -0.15 1.77 -11.66
C LYS A 135 0.28 3.09 -10.96
N LEU A 136 0.75 4.07 -11.72
CA LEU A 136 1.24 5.37 -11.27
C LEU A 136 0.26 6.52 -11.54
N ALA A 137 -0.87 6.30 -12.22
CA ALA A 137 -1.88 7.33 -12.39
C ALA A 137 -2.60 7.56 -11.05
N LEU A 138 -2.25 8.66 -10.40
CA LEU A 138 -2.92 9.12 -9.17
C LEU A 138 -4.12 9.98 -9.56
N LEU A 139 -5.30 9.59 -9.09
CA LEU A 139 -6.48 10.44 -9.15
C LEU A 139 -6.56 11.26 -7.86
N TRP A 140 -6.47 12.57 -7.98
CA TRP A 140 -6.65 13.50 -6.87
C TRP A 140 -8.14 13.70 -6.62
N ARG A 141 -8.60 13.41 -5.40
CA ARG A 141 -10.01 13.48 -5.03
C ARG A 141 -10.24 14.46 -3.90
N GLY A 142 -11.23 15.32 -4.11
CA GLY A 142 -11.99 16.15 -3.18
C GLY A 142 -11.17 17.08 -2.28
N PRO A 143 -11.72 18.22 -1.85
CA PRO A 143 -11.26 18.80 -0.60
C PRO A 143 -11.62 17.85 0.54
N LYS A 144 -10.61 17.42 1.29
CA LYS A 144 -10.72 16.64 2.52
C LYS A 144 -10.02 17.41 3.64
N ARG A 145 -10.39 17.20 4.90
CA ARG A 145 -9.81 17.95 6.02
C ARG A 145 -8.83 17.10 6.81
N ILE A 146 -7.66 17.64 7.13
CA ILE A 146 -6.72 16.97 8.03
C ILE A 146 -7.27 17.05 9.46
N VAL A 147 -7.51 15.88 10.05
CA VAL A 147 -8.00 15.76 11.42
C VAL A 147 -6.83 15.70 12.40
N LYS A 148 -5.79 14.94 12.06
CA LYS A 148 -4.70 14.64 12.97
C LYS A 148 -3.40 14.33 12.24
N ALA A 149 -2.29 14.78 12.79
CA ALA A 149 -0.97 14.33 12.37
C ALA A 149 -0.52 13.11 13.20
N LEU A 150 -0.29 11.96 12.55
CA LEU A 150 0.23 10.76 13.22
C LEU A 150 1.75 10.76 13.30
N ASN A 151 2.41 11.26 12.26
CA ASN A 151 3.85 11.50 12.21
C ASN A 151 4.15 12.65 11.23
N ASP A 152 5.42 13.04 11.08
CA ASP A 152 5.84 14.13 10.18
C ASP A 152 5.41 13.97 8.71
N PHE A 153 5.02 12.76 8.30
CA PHE A 153 4.71 12.41 6.92
C PHE A 153 3.37 11.69 6.74
N THR A 154 2.55 11.53 7.78
CA THR A 154 1.35 10.69 7.75
C THR A 154 0.25 11.36 8.54
N PHE A 155 -0.89 11.54 7.88
CA PHE A 155 -2.00 12.35 8.37
C PHE A 155 -3.30 11.57 8.26
N GLU A 156 -4.17 11.75 9.23
CA GLU A 156 -5.58 11.36 9.16
C GLU A 156 -6.35 12.44 8.44
N VAL A 157 -7.05 12.04 7.39
CA VAL A 157 -7.77 12.92 6.49
C VAL A 157 -9.23 12.46 6.45
N ALA A 158 -10.13 13.34 6.87
CA ALA A 158 -11.56 13.11 6.88
C ALA A 158 -12.24 13.74 5.66
N ASP A 159 -13.25 13.06 5.16
CA ASP A 159 -14.15 13.63 4.16
C ASP A 159 -14.96 14.77 4.76
N ILE A 160 -15.33 15.75 3.94
CA ILE A 160 -16.15 16.92 4.37
C ILE A 160 -17.65 16.58 4.31
N ILE A 161 -18.00 15.48 3.65
CA ILE A 161 -19.37 15.03 3.43
C ILE A 161 -19.65 13.86 4.38
N PRO A 162 -20.85 13.76 4.96
CA PRO A 162 -21.27 12.56 5.69
C PRO A 162 -21.06 11.29 4.85
N PRO A 163 -20.50 10.20 5.41
CA PRO A 163 -20.31 9.89 6.83
C PRO A 163 -19.04 10.47 7.49
N PHE A 164 -18.31 11.38 6.84
CA PHE A 164 -17.02 11.93 7.30
C PHE A 164 -15.95 10.85 7.48
N ASP A 165 -15.87 9.94 6.51
CA ASP A 165 -14.93 8.82 6.55
C ASP A 165 -13.49 9.30 6.74
N VAL A 166 -12.80 8.70 7.71
CA VAL A 166 -11.41 9.02 8.03
C VAL A 166 -10.49 8.03 7.35
N SER A 167 -9.54 8.53 6.57
CA SER A 167 -8.50 7.72 5.93
C SER A 167 -7.10 8.22 6.25
N VAL A 168 -6.17 7.29 6.44
CA VAL A 168 -4.76 7.60 6.71
C VAL A 168 -4.00 7.76 5.38
N ARG A 169 -3.31 8.89 5.20
CA ARG A 169 -2.58 9.22 3.97
C ARG A 169 -1.17 9.73 4.27
N HIS A 170 -0.21 9.32 3.45
CA HIS A 170 1.14 9.88 3.47
C HIS A 170 1.16 11.28 2.84
N ALA A 171 2.05 12.16 3.30
CA ALA A 171 2.21 13.54 2.84
C ALA A 171 2.41 13.67 1.32
N SER A 172 3.07 12.69 0.70
CA SER A 172 3.24 12.62 -0.76
C SER A 172 1.95 12.37 -1.54
N ARG A 173 0.88 11.94 -0.87
CA ARG A 173 -0.46 11.73 -1.43
C ARG A 173 -1.41 12.87 -1.07
N LEU A 174 -0.90 13.96 -0.52
CA LEU A 174 -1.68 15.12 -0.12
C LEU A 174 -1.19 16.36 -0.86
N GLN A 175 -2.14 17.21 -1.26
CA GLN A 175 -1.89 18.53 -1.84
C GLN A 175 -2.78 19.54 -1.14
N LEU A 176 -2.25 20.70 -0.78
CA LEU A 176 -3.01 21.75 -0.10
C LEU A 176 -4.11 22.31 -1.02
N TYR A 177 -5.33 22.37 -0.50
CA TYR A 177 -6.49 22.89 -1.21
C TYR A 177 -6.59 24.40 -1.02
N ARG A 178 -6.21 25.17 -2.05
CA ARG A 178 -6.07 26.64 -1.95
C ARG A 178 -7.39 27.41 -1.88
N GLU A 179 -8.49 26.82 -2.34
CA GLU A 179 -9.80 27.50 -2.39
C GLU A 179 -10.57 27.45 -1.06
N ALA A 180 -10.08 26.71 -0.06
CA ALA A 180 -10.71 26.61 1.25
C ALA A 180 -10.88 27.95 1.99
N ALA A 181 -10.05 28.95 1.69
CA ALA A 181 -10.14 30.28 2.28
C ALA A 181 -11.07 31.25 1.50
N ARG A 182 -11.52 30.86 0.31
CA ARG A 182 -12.34 31.72 -0.58
C ARG A 182 -13.78 31.22 -0.75
N GLY A 183 -14.02 29.92 -0.64
CA GLY A 183 -15.35 29.32 -0.84
C GLY A 183 -16.19 29.25 0.44
N ARG A 184 -17.52 29.29 0.29
CA ARG A 184 -18.44 28.94 1.38
C ARG A 184 -18.36 27.44 1.67
N ALA A 185 -18.77 27.02 2.87
CA ALA A 185 -18.75 25.60 3.27
C ALA A 185 -19.59 24.72 2.33
N GLU A 186 -20.67 25.28 1.76
CA GLU A 186 -21.54 24.64 0.76
C GLU A 186 -20.80 24.36 -0.55
N GLU A 187 -20.05 25.35 -1.08
CA GLU A 187 -19.28 25.22 -2.32
C GLU A 187 -18.16 24.16 -2.19
N LEU A 188 -17.55 24.04 -1.00
CA LEU A 188 -16.55 23.00 -0.71
C LEU A 188 -17.16 21.59 -0.69
N GLN A 189 -18.40 21.46 -0.20
CA GLN A 189 -19.12 20.19 -0.22
C GLN A 189 -19.51 19.79 -1.65
N GLU A 190 -20.01 20.73 -2.44
CA GLU A 190 -20.35 20.51 -3.86
C GLU A 190 -19.14 20.04 -4.68
N GLN A 191 -17.98 20.68 -4.49
CA GLN A 191 -16.73 20.28 -5.14
C GLN A 191 -16.22 18.90 -4.67
N ALA A 192 -16.41 18.56 -3.40
CA ALA A 192 -16.09 17.23 -2.89
C ALA A 192 -16.98 16.15 -3.53
N ILE A 193 -18.29 16.41 -3.66
CA ILE A 193 -19.25 15.52 -4.31
C ILE A 193 -18.81 15.27 -5.77
N TYR A 194 -18.55 16.35 -6.52
CA TYR A 194 -18.11 16.24 -7.90
C TYR A 194 -16.76 15.51 -8.05
N GLY A 195 -15.80 15.75 -7.15
CA GLY A 195 -14.47 15.16 -7.18
C GLY A 195 -14.41 13.66 -6.89
N GLU A 196 -15.41 13.08 -6.23
CA GLU A 196 -15.46 11.64 -5.93
C GLU A 196 -16.10 10.80 -7.05
N GLY A 197 -16.73 11.47 -8.02
CA GLY A 197 -17.25 10.87 -9.25
C GLY A 197 -18.72 10.43 -9.17
N GLY A 198 -19.53 11.05 -8.31
CA GLY A 198 -20.99 10.84 -8.26
C GLY A 198 -21.71 12.03 -7.62
N HIS A 199 -22.93 12.31 -8.07
CA HIS A 199 -23.80 13.32 -7.46
C HIS A 199 -24.56 12.71 -6.27
N LEU A 200 -24.75 13.47 -5.18
CA LEU A 200 -25.56 13.01 -4.04
C LEU A 200 -27.05 13.16 -4.38
N VAL A 201 -27.87 12.20 -3.98
CA VAL A 201 -29.33 12.28 -4.14
C VAL A 201 -29.90 13.25 -3.10
N GLU A 202 -30.56 14.32 -3.55
CA GLU A 202 -31.32 15.23 -2.68
C GLU A 202 -32.70 14.67 -2.37
N ALA A 203 -33.42 14.23 -3.41
CA ALA A 203 -34.76 13.68 -3.26
C ALA A 203 -35.09 12.70 -4.39
N LEU A 204 -35.86 11.67 -4.05
CA LEU A 204 -36.51 10.79 -5.01
C LEU A 204 -37.91 11.33 -5.25
N ARG A 205 -38.19 11.77 -6.47
CA ARG A 205 -39.44 12.49 -6.80
C ARG A 205 -40.50 11.58 -7.40
N ASP A 206 -40.09 10.66 -8.26
CA ASP A 206 -41.01 9.80 -9.01
C ASP A 206 -40.39 8.45 -9.36
N CYS A 207 -41.21 7.50 -9.80
CA CYS A 207 -40.76 6.22 -10.35
C CYS A 207 -41.54 5.87 -11.61
N ARG A 208 -40.87 5.21 -12.57
CA ARG A 208 -41.51 4.74 -13.81
C ARG A 208 -40.98 3.37 -14.19
N LEU A 209 -41.79 2.61 -14.92
CA LEU A 209 -41.28 1.50 -15.71
C LEU A 209 -40.87 2.04 -17.08
N SER A 210 -39.59 1.97 -17.40
CA SER A 210 -39.07 2.47 -18.67
C SER A 210 -39.65 1.65 -19.83
N PRO A 211 -40.30 2.29 -20.82
CA PRO A 211 -40.87 1.56 -21.97
C PRO A 211 -39.79 0.93 -22.86
N ASP A 212 -38.57 1.48 -22.85
CA ASP A 212 -37.48 1.05 -23.72
C ASP A 212 -36.61 -0.04 -23.06
N THR A 213 -36.31 0.12 -21.76
CA THR A 213 -35.42 -0.81 -21.05
C THR A 213 -36.17 -1.87 -20.26
N HIS A 214 -37.49 -1.71 -20.09
CA HIS A 214 -38.34 -2.53 -19.21
C HIS A 214 -37.80 -2.67 -17.78
N ARG A 215 -37.01 -1.69 -17.33
CA ARG A 215 -36.49 -1.59 -15.96
C ARG A 215 -37.18 -0.47 -15.21
N TYR A 216 -37.22 -0.62 -13.90
CA TYR A 216 -37.71 0.44 -13.04
C TYR A 216 -36.64 1.53 -12.93
N GLU A 217 -37.06 2.75 -13.22
CA GLU A 217 -36.24 3.95 -13.11
C GLU A 217 -36.88 4.89 -12.08
N MET A 218 -36.04 5.61 -11.34
CA MET A 218 -36.47 6.62 -10.37
C MET A 218 -36.02 8.00 -10.84
N PHE A 219 -36.87 8.99 -10.67
CA PHE A 219 -36.55 10.37 -10.96
C PHE A 219 -35.83 10.98 -9.77
N VAL A 220 -34.54 11.25 -9.96
CA VAL A 220 -33.61 11.67 -8.93
C VAL A 220 -33.37 13.16 -9.06
N LYS A 221 -33.70 13.90 -8.00
CA LYS A 221 -33.20 15.26 -7.81
C LYS A 221 -31.80 15.17 -7.19
N TRP A 222 -30.83 15.77 -7.84
CA TRP A 222 -29.44 15.78 -7.39
C TRP A 222 -29.17 16.99 -6.50
N TYR A 223 -28.42 16.78 -5.43
CA TYR A 223 -28.07 17.81 -4.46
C TYR A 223 -27.19 18.89 -5.09
N GLY A 224 -27.61 20.15 -4.99
CA GLY A 224 -26.89 21.30 -5.54
C GLY A 224 -27.04 21.52 -7.04
N LEU A 225 -27.92 20.77 -7.71
CA LEU A 225 -28.27 20.95 -9.13
C LEU A 225 -29.71 21.43 -9.28
N ASP A 226 -29.98 22.14 -10.38
CA ASP A 226 -31.31 22.68 -10.65
C ASP A 226 -32.30 21.56 -11.00
N ASP A 227 -33.59 21.82 -10.81
CA ASP A 227 -34.66 20.84 -11.07
C ASP A 227 -34.66 20.28 -12.51
N VAL A 228 -34.15 21.04 -13.47
CA VAL A 228 -34.04 20.66 -14.88
C VAL A 228 -32.97 19.59 -15.12
N GLU A 229 -32.00 19.48 -14.22
CA GLU A 229 -30.88 18.53 -14.28
C GLU A 229 -31.21 17.21 -13.57
N SER A 230 -32.44 17.05 -13.07
CA SER A 230 -32.92 15.79 -12.51
C SER A 230 -32.96 14.70 -13.60
N SER A 231 -32.42 13.53 -13.30
CA SER A 231 -32.33 12.41 -14.25
C SER A 231 -33.11 11.18 -13.80
N TRP A 232 -33.42 10.31 -14.77
CA TRP A 232 -34.00 9.01 -14.51
C TRP A 232 -32.86 7.99 -14.33
N GLU A 233 -32.72 7.46 -13.13
CA GLU A 233 -31.68 6.48 -12.78
C GLU A 233 -32.28 5.10 -12.52
N PRO A 234 -31.57 4.00 -12.83
CA PRO A 234 -32.04 2.65 -12.53
C PRO A 234 -32.31 2.47 -11.04
N ALA A 235 -33.51 1.99 -10.69
CA ALA A 235 -33.94 1.80 -9.31
C ALA A 235 -33.05 0.79 -8.55
N GLU A 236 -32.42 -0.15 -9.27
CA GLU A 236 -31.41 -1.08 -8.71
C GLU A 236 -30.22 -0.32 -8.10
N ASN A 237 -29.68 0.65 -8.83
CA ASN A 237 -28.51 1.43 -8.39
C ASN A 237 -28.89 2.31 -7.20
N ILE A 238 -30.05 2.96 -7.24
CA ILE A 238 -30.54 3.81 -6.15
C ILE A 238 -30.78 3.01 -4.86
N LYS A 239 -31.33 1.80 -4.96
CA LYS A 239 -31.48 0.88 -3.82
C LYS A 239 -30.13 0.51 -3.21
N GLN A 240 -29.10 0.30 -4.04
CA GLN A 240 -27.75 -0.06 -3.58
C GLN A 240 -27.00 1.13 -2.98
N ASP A 241 -27.06 2.28 -3.64
CA ASP A 241 -26.24 3.45 -3.31
C ASP A 241 -26.85 4.28 -2.17
N VAL A 242 -28.18 4.41 -2.11
CA VAL A 242 -28.88 5.19 -1.06
C VAL A 242 -30.10 4.45 -0.51
N PRO A 243 -29.90 3.32 0.20
CA PRO A 243 -30.99 2.44 0.65
C PRO A 243 -31.98 3.14 1.59
N GLN A 244 -31.54 4.12 2.37
CA GLN A 244 -32.38 4.84 3.34
C GLN A 244 -33.40 5.75 2.66
N LEU A 245 -32.97 6.56 1.68
CA LEU A 245 -33.88 7.42 0.90
C LEU A 245 -34.83 6.57 0.05
N PHE A 246 -34.34 5.45 -0.50
CA PHE A 246 -35.17 4.52 -1.24
C PHE A 246 -36.32 3.94 -0.38
N GLN A 247 -36.04 3.50 0.86
CA GLN A 247 -37.10 3.03 1.77
C GLN A 247 -38.07 4.16 2.15
N ALA A 248 -37.56 5.33 2.50
CA ALA A 248 -38.40 6.48 2.84
C ALA A 248 -39.36 6.86 1.69
N PHE A 249 -38.90 6.79 0.44
CA PHE A 249 -39.74 7.02 -0.75
C PHE A 249 -40.85 5.97 -0.91
N LEU A 250 -40.55 4.70 -0.63
CA LEU A 250 -41.54 3.62 -0.66
C LEU A 250 -42.58 3.73 0.47
N ASP A 251 -42.16 4.19 1.64
CA ASP A 251 -43.02 4.31 2.82
C ASP A 251 -43.89 5.58 2.78
N ALA A 252 -43.48 6.61 2.02
CA ALA A 252 -44.19 7.87 1.92
C ALA A 252 -45.56 7.78 1.20
N ASP A 253 -45.75 6.83 0.27
CA ASP A 253 -47.02 6.67 -0.44
C ASP A 253 -47.38 5.20 -0.66
N HIS A 254 -48.06 4.62 0.33
CA HIS A 254 -48.39 3.19 0.38
C HIS A 254 -49.48 2.78 -0.63
N HIS A 255 -50.16 3.73 -1.28
CA HIS A 255 -51.24 3.46 -2.25
C HIS A 255 -50.79 3.50 -3.71
N ASP A 256 -49.53 3.87 -3.98
CA ASP A 256 -48.97 3.86 -5.32
C ASP A 256 -48.67 2.42 -5.77
N THR A 257 -49.51 1.91 -6.67
CA THR A 257 -49.38 0.55 -7.23
C THR A 257 -48.04 0.34 -7.92
N LEU A 258 -47.48 1.40 -8.53
CA LEU A 258 -46.22 1.32 -9.25
C LEU A 258 -45.03 1.17 -8.29
N ARG A 259 -45.04 1.88 -7.15
CA ARG A 259 -44.03 1.71 -6.09
C ARG A 259 -44.10 0.32 -5.47
N ALA A 260 -45.30 -0.20 -5.26
CA ALA A 260 -45.49 -1.55 -4.74
C ALA A 260 -45.01 -2.64 -5.72
N GLU A 261 -45.27 -2.47 -7.01
CA GLU A 261 -44.78 -3.36 -8.07
C GLU A 261 -43.25 -3.29 -8.22
N MET A 262 -42.67 -2.08 -8.22
CA MET A 262 -41.22 -1.87 -8.20
C MET A 262 -40.58 -2.55 -6.99
N LYS A 263 -41.12 -2.37 -5.78
CA LYS A 263 -40.64 -3.03 -4.55
C LYS A 263 -40.66 -4.55 -4.69
N ARG A 264 -41.74 -5.13 -5.23
CA ARG A 264 -41.84 -6.58 -5.45
C ARG A 264 -40.85 -7.08 -6.50
N ALA A 265 -40.64 -6.33 -7.59
CA ALA A 265 -39.71 -6.69 -8.64
C ALA A 265 -38.25 -6.67 -8.16
N LEU A 266 -37.88 -5.63 -7.40
CA LEU A 266 -36.53 -5.45 -6.87
C LEU A 266 -36.19 -6.39 -5.70
N VAL A 267 -37.18 -6.96 -5.02
CA VAL A 267 -36.99 -8.04 -4.02
C VAL A 267 -36.78 -9.40 -4.70
N ARG A 268 -37.44 -9.65 -5.85
CA ARG A 268 -37.22 -10.87 -6.63
C ARG A 268 -35.79 -10.96 -7.21
N LEU A 269 -35.17 -9.81 -7.47
CA LEU A 269 -33.77 -9.73 -7.92
C LEU A 269 -32.73 -10.02 -6.81
N ASP A 270 -33.11 -9.95 -5.52
CA ASP A 270 -32.23 -10.30 -4.39
C ASP A 270 -32.19 -11.81 -4.10
N VAL A 271 -33.13 -12.59 -4.64
CA VAL A 271 -33.15 -14.06 -4.48
C VAL A 271 -32.19 -14.65 -5.53
N PRO A 272 -31.11 -15.33 -5.14
CA PRO A 272 -30.27 -16.01 -6.11
C PRO A 272 -31.10 -17.11 -6.77
N ASP A 273 -31.18 -17.07 -8.09
CA ASP A 273 -31.75 -18.13 -8.92
C ASP A 273 -31.18 -19.47 -8.43
N PRO A 274 -32.00 -20.48 -8.05
CA PRO A 274 -31.48 -21.75 -7.58
C PRO A 274 -30.54 -22.30 -8.65
N ALA A 275 -29.26 -22.41 -8.29
CA ALA A 275 -28.21 -22.83 -9.21
C ALA A 275 -28.67 -24.10 -9.95
N PRO A 276 -28.63 -24.13 -11.29
CA PRO A 276 -29.02 -25.31 -12.03
C PRO A 276 -28.18 -26.50 -11.52
N PRO A 277 -28.77 -27.70 -11.38
CA PRO A 277 -28.07 -28.85 -10.83
C PRO A 277 -26.77 -29.06 -11.60
N ARG A 278 -25.66 -29.08 -10.86
CA ARG A 278 -24.32 -29.29 -11.41
C ARG A 278 -24.28 -30.65 -12.10
N GLN A 279 -24.46 -30.66 -13.42
CA GLN A 279 -24.20 -31.85 -14.21
C GLN A 279 -22.70 -32.16 -14.12
N PRO A 280 -22.30 -33.42 -13.89
CA PRO A 280 -20.90 -33.78 -13.83
C PRO A 280 -20.22 -33.42 -15.17
N ARG A 281 -19.16 -32.60 -15.08
CA ARG A 281 -18.35 -32.21 -16.22
C ARG A 281 -17.84 -33.46 -16.93
N ARG A 282 -18.28 -33.67 -18.17
CA ARG A 282 -17.76 -34.72 -19.05
C ARG A 282 -16.28 -34.41 -19.31
N ASN A 283 -15.42 -35.33 -18.91
CA ASN A 283 -13.98 -35.17 -18.96
C ASN A 283 -13.49 -35.46 -20.40
N ASP A 284 -13.52 -34.46 -21.28
CA ASP A 284 -12.96 -34.56 -22.64
C ASP A 284 -11.43 -34.47 -22.61
N ARG A 285 -10.80 -35.50 -22.05
CA ARG A 285 -9.33 -35.68 -22.08
C ARG A 285 -8.87 -37.02 -22.61
N ASN A 286 -9.71 -37.76 -23.34
CA ASN A 286 -9.30 -39.04 -23.92
C ASN A 286 -9.89 -39.33 -25.31
N GLN A 287 -9.78 -38.39 -26.24
CA GLN A 287 -10.06 -38.64 -27.67
C GLN A 287 -8.90 -38.24 -28.57
N ASN A 288 -7.68 -38.70 -28.30
CA ASN A 288 -6.62 -38.61 -29.31
C ASN A 288 -5.70 -39.82 -29.43
N HIS A 289 -6.13 -41.00 -28.98
CA HIS A 289 -5.44 -42.27 -29.24
C HIS A 289 -6.42 -43.34 -29.71
N ARG A 290 -6.91 -43.23 -30.94
CA ARG A 290 -7.23 -44.40 -31.79
C ARG A 290 -6.94 -44.08 -33.25
N ARG A 291 -5.81 -44.62 -33.73
CA ARG A 291 -5.58 -44.94 -35.14
C ARG A 291 -6.76 -45.73 -35.67
N ILE A 292 -7.15 -45.51 -36.93
CA ILE A 292 -7.66 -46.57 -37.81
C ILE A 292 -6.96 -46.41 -39.17
N PRO A 293 -6.54 -47.51 -39.82
CA PRO A 293 -5.77 -47.53 -41.04
C PRO A 293 -6.65 -47.56 -42.29
N GLN A 294 -6.12 -47.04 -43.40
CA GLN A 294 -6.04 -47.68 -44.72
C GLN A 294 -5.06 -46.88 -45.58
#